data_AF-A0A3D5LHM2-F1
#
_entry.id   AF-A0A3D5LHM2-F1
#
_cell.length_a   1.000
_cell.length_b   1.000
_cell.length_c   1.000
_cell.angle_alpha   90.00
_cell.angle_beta   90.00
_cell.angle_gamma   90.00
#
_symmetry.space_group_name_H-M   'P 1'
#
loop_
_entity.id
_entity.type
_entity.pdbx_description
1 polymer ?
#
loop_
_entity_poly.entity_id
_entity_poly.type
_entity_poly.pdbx_seq_one_letter_code
_entity_poly.pdbx_strand_id
1 'polypeptide(L)'
;MEKNSNQPLNQAERYQYLIGLTEGKQLDADYRAAFYILSSVPEMFEAAAKCVDHEGITFDKIKRLCKGKLEESQMHLLSLAHNVFAWNSRTSPTPHELSRLGYPWLEVALNAIFISGGNMKVQIQKNEKGIPELLLDVSSYEKTKQFHERFQQMQNDLDDEFDEEMEQ
;
A
#
# COMPACT_ATOMS: atom_id res chain seq x y z
N MET A 1 -32.74 1.93 -8.71
CA MET A 1 -32.25 1.28 -7.48
C MET A 1 -31.40 2.29 -6.76
N GLU A 2 -31.99 2.95 -5.76
CA GLU A 2 -31.32 3.98 -4.97
C GLU A 2 -30.31 3.30 -4.04
N LYS A 3 -29.05 3.76 -4.06
CA LYS A 3 -28.09 3.42 -3.00
C LYS A 3 -28.69 3.95 -1.69
N ASN A 4 -28.94 3.05 -0.74
CA ASN A 4 -29.33 3.39 0.61
C ASN A 4 -28.23 4.29 1.19
N SER A 5 -28.53 5.58 1.38
CA SER A 5 -27.60 6.67 1.71
C SER A 5 -27.02 6.61 3.13
N ASN A 6 -27.01 5.44 3.76
CA ASN A 6 -26.64 5.23 5.15
C ASN A 6 -25.59 4.12 5.38
N GLN A 7 -25.02 3.55 4.30
CA GLN A 7 -23.86 2.65 4.44
C GLN A 7 -22.56 3.47 4.51
N PRO A 8 -21.67 3.19 5.47
CA PRO A 8 -20.36 3.84 5.52
C PRO A 8 -19.58 3.50 4.24
N LEU A 9 -18.88 4.50 3.69
CA LEU A 9 -18.08 4.36 2.48
C LEU A 9 -17.15 3.15 2.59
N ASN A 10 -17.05 2.33 1.54
CA ASN A 10 -16.09 1.24 1.51
C ASN A 10 -14.65 1.75 1.32
N GLN A 11 -13.64 0.88 1.45
CA GLN A 11 -12.24 1.29 1.30
C GLN A 11 -11.94 1.91 -0.07
N ALA A 12 -12.49 1.39 -1.17
CA ALA A 12 -12.27 1.93 -2.50
C ALA A 12 -12.86 3.33 -2.67
N GLU A 13 -14.05 3.57 -2.13
CA GLU A 13 -14.68 4.90 -2.11
C GLU A 13 -13.84 5.89 -1.28
N ARG A 14 -13.35 5.46 -0.11
CA ARG A 14 -12.47 6.26 0.74
C ARG A 14 -11.13 6.57 0.05
N TYR A 15 -10.54 5.57 -0.61
CA TYR A 15 -9.31 5.72 -1.38
C TYR A 15 -9.47 6.71 -2.53
N GLN A 16 -10.54 6.56 -3.32
CA GLN A 16 -10.86 7.46 -4.43
C GLN A 16 -11.10 8.90 -3.94
N TYR A 17 -11.76 9.06 -2.80
CA TYR A 17 -11.97 10.38 -2.19
C TYR A 17 -10.65 11.06 -1.83
N LEU A 18 -9.71 10.36 -1.18
CA LEU A 18 -8.41 10.93 -0.83
C LEU A 18 -7.60 11.33 -2.08
N ILE A 19 -7.65 10.54 -3.15
CA ILE A 19 -7.04 10.93 -4.44
C ILE A 19 -7.66 12.23 -4.96
N GLY A 20 -8.99 12.35 -4.91
CA GLY A 20 -9.70 13.54 -5.39
C GLY A 20 -9.30 14.84 -4.69
N LEU A 21 -8.88 14.77 -3.41
CA LEU A 21 -8.41 15.94 -2.65
C LEU A 21 -7.07 16.52 -3.14
N THR A 22 -6.34 15.78 -3.98
CA THR A 22 -5.02 16.21 -4.52
C THR A 22 -5.12 17.01 -5.82
N GLU A 23 -6.34 17.44 -6.20
CA GLU A 23 -6.63 18.36 -7.32
C GLU A 23 -5.98 17.97 -8.67
N GLY A 24 -5.89 16.66 -8.95
CA GLY A 24 -5.38 16.17 -10.24
C GLY A 24 -3.85 16.05 -10.31
N LYS A 25 -3.14 16.22 -9.19
CA LYS A 25 -1.71 15.90 -9.09
C LYS A 25 -1.44 14.47 -9.55
N GLN A 26 -0.37 14.28 -10.32
CA GLN A 26 0.10 12.94 -10.65
C GLN A 26 0.68 12.28 -9.39
N LEU A 27 -0.06 11.33 -8.83
CA LEU A 27 0.35 10.61 -7.62
C LEU A 27 1.36 9.51 -7.96
N ASP A 28 2.51 9.58 -7.31
CA ASP A 28 3.54 8.53 -7.30
C ASP A 28 3.10 7.31 -6.46
N ALA A 29 4.01 6.35 -6.34
CA ALA A 29 3.79 5.11 -5.60
C ALA A 29 3.57 5.34 -4.09
N ASP A 30 4.26 6.33 -3.51
CA ASP A 30 4.25 6.61 -2.08
C ASP A 30 2.94 7.26 -1.64
N TYR A 31 2.41 8.22 -2.42
CA TYR A 31 1.04 8.72 -2.25
C TYR A 31 0.00 7.59 -2.33
N ARG A 32 0.15 6.69 -3.31
CA ARG A 32 -0.79 5.58 -3.51
C ARG A 32 -0.75 4.59 -2.36
N ALA A 33 0.43 4.27 -1.83
CA ALA A 33 0.60 3.40 -0.68
C ALA A 33 0.02 4.03 0.60
N ALA A 34 0.32 5.32 0.84
CA ALA A 34 -0.21 6.06 1.97
C ALA A 34 -1.75 6.11 1.94
N PHE A 35 -2.37 6.45 0.81
CA PHE A 35 -3.82 6.46 0.68
C PHE A 35 -4.44 5.07 0.80
N TYR A 36 -3.76 4.01 0.35
CA TYR A 36 -4.24 2.64 0.50
C TYR A 36 -4.38 2.28 1.98
N ILE A 37 -3.39 2.65 2.80
CA ILE A 37 -3.47 2.48 4.26
C ILE A 37 -4.52 3.41 4.87
N LEU A 38 -4.46 4.73 4.60
CA LEU A 38 -5.34 5.72 5.24
C LEU A 38 -6.84 5.47 4.94
N SER A 39 -7.15 4.81 3.83
CA SER A 39 -8.51 4.41 3.47
C SER A 39 -8.97 3.09 4.11
N SER A 40 -8.07 2.28 4.70
CA SER A 40 -8.39 0.95 5.24
C SER A 40 -9.26 1.00 6.51
N VAL A 41 -9.01 1.99 7.37
CA VAL A 41 -9.73 2.19 8.65
C VAL A 41 -10.56 3.47 8.57
N PRO A 42 -11.87 3.44 8.90
CA PRO A 42 -12.74 4.62 8.81
C PRO A 42 -12.20 5.83 9.57
N GLU A 43 -11.72 5.65 10.80
CA GLU A 43 -11.19 6.71 11.65
C GLU A 43 -9.90 7.33 11.08
N MET A 44 -9.06 6.53 10.40
CA MET A 44 -7.90 7.06 9.67
C MET A 44 -8.34 7.90 8.47
N PHE A 45 -9.34 7.42 7.73
CA PHE A 45 -9.87 8.13 6.57
C PHE A 45 -10.48 9.47 6.96
N GLU A 46 -11.32 9.50 7.99
CA GLU A 46 -11.94 10.74 8.48
C GLU A 46 -10.90 11.78 8.93
N ALA A 47 -9.80 11.33 9.53
CA ALA A 47 -8.68 12.19 9.88
C ALA A 47 -7.92 12.66 8.63
N ALA A 48 -7.61 11.75 7.71
CA ALA A 48 -6.91 12.03 6.46
C ALA A 48 -7.68 13.03 5.58
N ALA A 49 -9.01 12.89 5.46
CA ALA A 49 -9.86 13.79 4.70
C ALA A 49 -9.78 15.26 5.15
N LYS A 50 -9.31 15.53 6.38
CA LYS A 50 -9.11 16.87 6.96
C LYS A 50 -7.66 17.38 6.87
N CYS A 51 -6.76 16.54 6.33
CA CYS A 51 -5.31 16.72 6.37
C CYS A 51 -4.63 16.45 5.03
N VAL A 52 -5.40 16.17 3.98
CA VAL A 52 -4.95 15.96 2.61
C VAL A 52 -5.44 17.11 1.75
N ASP A 53 -4.54 17.68 0.96
CA ASP A 53 -4.79 18.74 -0.01
C ASP A 53 -3.79 18.65 -1.17
N HIS A 54 -3.72 19.71 -2.00
CA HIS A 54 -2.80 19.81 -3.12
C HIS A 54 -1.32 19.85 -2.72
N GLU A 55 -0.98 20.31 -1.50
CA GLU A 55 0.40 20.34 -1.00
C GLU A 55 0.84 18.93 -0.57
N GLY A 56 -0.03 18.16 0.08
CA GLY A 56 0.23 16.76 0.39
C GLY A 56 -0.55 16.22 1.57
N ILE A 57 0.12 15.47 2.44
CA ILE A 57 -0.48 14.77 3.58
C ILE A 57 0.15 15.24 4.89
N THR A 58 -0.63 15.85 5.78
CA THR A 58 -0.14 16.29 7.10
C THR A 58 -0.27 15.18 8.15
N PHE A 59 0.68 14.23 8.17
CA PHE A 59 0.63 13.06 9.06
C PHE A 59 0.61 13.38 10.55
N ASP A 60 1.33 14.40 11.01
CA ASP A 60 1.33 14.78 12.43
C ASP A 60 -0.06 15.18 12.92
N LYS A 61 -0.85 15.84 12.06
CA LYS A 61 -2.24 16.20 12.35
C LYS A 61 -3.14 14.97 12.35
N ILE A 62 -2.96 14.05 11.40
CA ILE A 62 -3.70 12.77 11.35
C ILE A 62 -3.47 11.97 12.64
N LYS A 63 -2.22 11.79 13.06
CA LYS A 63 -1.87 11.06 14.30
C LYS A 63 -2.52 11.67 15.54
N ARG A 64 -2.56 13.00 15.63
CA ARG A 64 -3.26 13.69 16.74
C ARG A 64 -4.77 13.44 16.70
N LEU A 65 -5.40 13.46 15.53
CA LEU A 65 -6.84 13.24 15.36
C LEU A 65 -7.26 11.78 15.62
N CYS A 66 -6.35 10.83 15.39
CA CYS A 66 -6.55 9.40 15.63
C CYS A 66 -6.17 8.95 17.05
N LYS A 67 -5.52 9.80 17.85
CA LYS A 67 -5.08 9.45 19.21
C LYS A 67 -6.28 9.04 20.08
N GLY A 68 -6.21 7.84 20.64
CA GLY A 68 -7.28 7.28 21.48
C GLY A 68 -8.50 6.74 20.72
N LYS A 69 -8.47 6.73 19.38
CA LYS A 69 -9.55 6.19 18.53
C LYS A 69 -9.16 4.90 17.80
N LEU A 70 -7.87 4.65 17.68
CA LEU A 70 -7.32 3.51 16.98
C LEU A 70 -6.79 2.47 17.97
N GLU A 71 -6.92 1.21 17.61
CA GLU A 71 -6.19 0.12 18.26
C GLU A 71 -4.67 0.28 18.05
N GLU A 72 -3.87 -0.40 18.88
CA GLU A 72 -2.41 -0.36 18.77
C GLU A 72 -1.91 -0.83 17.39
N SER A 73 -2.49 -1.91 16.87
CA SER A 73 -2.21 -2.44 15.52
C SER A 73 -2.47 -1.39 14.42
N GLN A 74 -3.58 -0.67 14.54
CA GLN A 74 -3.96 0.41 13.63
C GLN A 74 -3.03 1.62 13.79
N MET A 75 -2.54 1.93 14.99
CA MET A 75 -1.53 2.98 15.20
C MET A 75 -0.18 2.63 14.56
N HIS A 76 0.24 1.36 14.59
CA HIS A 76 1.41 0.89 13.85
C HIS A 76 1.19 1.01 12.34
N LEU A 77 0.00 0.68 11.86
CA LEU A 77 -0.38 0.81 10.45
C LEU A 77 -0.38 2.30 10.00
N LEU A 78 -0.89 3.22 10.81
CA LEU A 78 -0.79 4.67 10.56
C LEU A 78 0.66 5.16 10.56
N SER A 79 1.51 4.57 11.40
CA SER A 79 2.95 4.88 11.40
C SER A 79 3.63 4.37 10.12
N LEU A 80 3.23 3.19 9.62
CA LEU A 80 3.67 2.67 8.32
C LEU A 80 3.27 3.61 7.19
N ALA A 81 2.03 4.12 7.18
CA ALA A 81 1.56 5.07 6.17
C ALA A 81 2.43 6.32 6.11
N HIS A 82 2.87 6.83 7.27
CA HIS A 82 3.79 7.95 7.33
C HIS A 82 5.18 7.59 6.78
N ASN A 83 5.69 6.41 7.09
CA ASN A 83 7.02 5.98 6.66
C ASN A 83 7.10 5.66 5.16
N VAL A 84 6.09 5.00 4.58
CA VAL A 84 6.04 4.78 3.12
C VAL A 84 5.88 6.09 2.34
N PHE A 85 5.24 7.10 2.93
CA PHE A 85 5.13 8.43 2.31
C PHE A 85 6.41 9.26 2.46
N ALA A 86 7.05 9.17 3.62
CA ALA A 86 8.24 9.93 3.97
C ALA A 86 9.27 8.99 4.61
N TRP A 87 10.18 8.45 3.81
CA TRP A 87 11.17 7.45 4.26
C TRP A 87 12.05 7.93 5.43
N ASN A 88 12.23 9.25 5.57
CA ASN A 88 12.98 9.87 6.67
C ASN A 88 12.14 10.12 7.93
N SER A 89 10.87 9.69 7.97
CA SER A 89 10.05 9.81 9.17
C SER A 89 10.67 8.98 10.30
N ARG A 90 10.78 9.59 11.48
CA ARG A 90 11.26 8.93 12.71
C ARG A 90 10.30 7.87 13.25
N THR A 91 9.13 7.73 12.63
CA THR A 91 8.06 6.83 13.08
C THR A 91 7.86 5.75 12.02
N SER A 92 8.52 4.62 12.21
CA SER A 92 8.30 3.40 11.42
C SER A 92 7.97 2.27 12.38
N PRO A 93 6.98 1.42 12.06
CA PRO A 93 6.81 0.20 12.82
C PRO A 93 8.06 -0.68 12.66
N THR A 94 8.46 -1.32 13.74
CA THR A 94 9.53 -2.31 13.75
C THR A 94 9.07 -3.61 13.10
N PRO A 95 9.98 -4.49 12.65
CA PRO A 95 9.61 -5.83 12.19
C PRO A 95 8.79 -6.63 13.23
N HIS A 96 9.04 -6.42 14.52
CA HIS A 96 8.27 -7.03 15.60
C HIS A 96 6.84 -6.49 15.66
N GLU A 97 6.65 -5.18 15.53
CA GLU A 97 5.32 -4.56 15.51
C GLU A 97 4.52 -4.97 14.26
N LEU A 98 5.19 -5.09 13.11
CA LEU A 98 4.57 -5.58 11.87
C LEU A 98 4.08 -7.03 12.01
N SER A 99 4.90 -7.91 12.60
CA SER A 99 4.52 -9.32 12.78
C SER A 99 3.33 -9.51 13.74
N ARG A 100 3.05 -8.51 14.58
CA ARG A 100 1.93 -8.47 15.53
C ARG A 100 0.62 -7.93 14.96
N LEU A 101 0.61 -7.39 13.73
CA LEU A 101 -0.58 -6.79 13.13
C LEU A 101 -1.74 -7.80 12.92
N GLY A 102 -1.42 -9.05 12.56
CA GLY A 102 -2.42 -10.09 12.25
C GLY A 102 -3.29 -9.76 11.03
N TYR A 103 -4.29 -10.60 10.74
CA TYR A 103 -5.28 -10.30 9.70
C TYR A 103 -6.33 -9.30 10.23
N PRO A 104 -6.76 -8.28 9.45
CA PRO A 104 -6.35 -7.98 8.07
C PRO A 104 -5.15 -7.02 7.95
N TRP A 105 -4.66 -6.46 9.06
CA TRP A 105 -3.73 -5.34 9.04
C TRP A 105 -2.35 -5.67 8.47
N LEU A 106 -1.86 -6.89 8.66
CA LEU A 106 -0.61 -7.35 8.06
C LEU A 106 -0.71 -7.37 6.53
N GLU A 107 -1.85 -7.82 6.00
CA GLU A 107 -2.08 -7.83 4.55
C GLU A 107 -2.10 -6.41 3.99
N VAL A 108 -2.80 -5.48 4.67
CA VAL A 108 -2.80 -4.06 4.28
C VAL A 108 -1.38 -3.48 4.32
N ALA A 109 -0.62 -3.78 5.36
CA ALA A 109 0.75 -3.31 5.52
C ALA A 109 1.68 -3.82 4.40
N LEU A 110 1.65 -5.12 4.12
CA LEU A 110 2.48 -5.72 3.07
C LEU A 110 2.09 -5.17 1.70
N ASN A 111 0.80 -5.13 1.37
CA ASN A 111 0.33 -4.56 0.11
C ASN A 111 0.82 -3.11 -0.07
N ALA A 112 0.75 -2.28 0.98
CA ALA A 112 1.26 -0.91 0.93
C ALA A 112 2.77 -0.83 0.68
N ILE A 113 3.56 -1.73 1.29
CA ILE A 113 5.01 -1.82 1.04
C ILE A 113 5.28 -2.19 -0.42
N PHE A 114 4.57 -3.17 -0.97
CA PHE A 114 4.69 -3.54 -2.39
C PHE A 114 4.25 -2.43 -3.33
N ILE A 115 3.20 -1.67 -2.97
CA ILE A 115 2.74 -0.50 -3.74
C ILE A 115 3.81 0.59 -3.75
N SER A 116 4.35 0.98 -2.59
CA SER A 116 5.40 2.01 -2.48
C SER A 116 6.68 1.60 -3.24
N GLY A 117 7.05 0.31 -3.17
CA GLY A 117 8.16 -0.24 -3.96
C GLY A 117 7.91 -0.35 -5.47
N GLY A 118 6.74 0.06 -5.97
CA GLY A 118 6.39 -0.01 -7.40
C GLY A 118 6.10 -1.43 -7.92
N ASN A 119 6.08 -2.43 -7.05
CA ASN A 119 5.84 -3.83 -7.39
C ASN A 119 4.36 -4.13 -7.60
N MET A 120 3.48 -3.37 -6.95
CA MET A 120 2.03 -3.46 -7.08
C MET A 120 1.40 -2.12 -7.44
N LYS A 121 0.29 -2.15 -8.16
CA LYS A 121 -0.51 -0.95 -8.48
C LYS A 121 -1.95 -1.12 -8.03
N VAL A 122 -2.47 -0.13 -7.31
CA VAL A 122 -3.88 -0.09 -6.93
C VAL A 122 -4.72 0.26 -8.16
N GLN A 123 -5.70 -0.58 -8.45
CA GLN A 123 -6.73 -0.37 -9.46
C GLN A 123 -8.09 -0.27 -8.79
N ILE A 124 -8.96 0.59 -9.31
CA ILE A 124 -10.36 0.68 -8.88
C ILE A 124 -11.22 0.09 -9.98
N GLN A 125 -11.98 -0.96 -9.65
CA GLN A 125 -12.92 -1.57 -10.57
C GLN A 125 -14.31 -1.63 -9.93
N LYS A 126 -15.36 -1.63 -10.73
CA LYS A 126 -16.73 -1.83 -10.24
C LYS A 126 -17.04 -3.31 -10.28
N ASN A 127 -17.52 -3.87 -9.17
CA ASN A 127 -18.00 -5.24 -9.12
C ASN A 127 -19.34 -5.39 -9.87
N GLU A 128 -19.89 -6.61 -9.89
CA GLU A 128 -21.16 -6.94 -10.55
C GLU A 128 -22.35 -6.07 -10.08
N LYS A 129 -22.27 -5.54 -8.85
CA LYS A 129 -23.29 -4.66 -8.24
C LYS A 129 -23.01 -3.17 -8.50
N GLY A 130 -21.99 -2.84 -9.28
CA GLY A 130 -21.57 -1.46 -9.55
C GLY A 130 -20.85 -0.77 -8.39
N ILE A 131 -20.50 -1.52 -7.33
CA ILE A 131 -19.79 -1.00 -6.16
C ILE A 131 -18.30 -1.00 -6.47
N PRO A 132 -17.58 0.12 -6.24
CA PRO A 132 -16.14 0.16 -6.46
C PRO A 132 -15.40 -0.72 -5.44
N GLU A 133 -14.39 -1.43 -5.92
CA GLU A 133 -13.49 -2.29 -5.17
C GLU A 133 -12.03 -1.99 -5.55
N LEU A 134 -11.13 -2.19 -4.58
CA LEU A 134 -9.70 -2.08 -4.83
C LEU A 134 -9.17 -3.43 -5.27
N LEU A 135 -8.46 -3.45 -6.39
CA LEU A 135 -7.69 -4.59 -6.88
C LEU A 135 -6.21 -4.21 -6.94
N LEU A 136 -5.34 -5.20 -6.79
CA LEU A 136 -3.90 -5.03 -6.86
C LEU A 136 -3.36 -5.69 -8.12
N ASP A 137 -2.82 -4.87 -9.01
CA ASP A 137 -2.08 -5.34 -10.18
C ASP A 137 -0.64 -5.65 -9.77
N VAL A 138 -0.32 -6.94 -9.78
CA VAL A 138 0.97 -7.51 -9.41
C VAL A 138 1.89 -7.77 -10.61
N SER A 139 1.49 -7.36 -11.82
CA SER A 139 2.21 -7.68 -13.06
C SER A 139 3.66 -7.20 -13.07
N SER A 140 3.97 -6.11 -12.36
CA SER A 140 5.33 -5.58 -12.26
C SER A 140 6.20 -6.52 -11.41
N TYR A 141 5.68 -7.00 -10.28
CA TYR A 141 6.36 -7.99 -9.44
C TYR A 141 6.59 -9.31 -10.17
N GLU A 142 5.56 -9.83 -10.86
CA GLU A 142 5.66 -11.10 -11.61
C GLU A 142 6.72 -11.03 -12.72
N LYS A 143 6.84 -9.90 -13.41
CA LYS A 143 7.91 -9.70 -14.41
C LYS A 143 9.29 -9.75 -13.78
N THR A 144 9.48 -9.10 -12.63
CA THR A 144 10.75 -9.13 -11.89
C THR A 144 11.11 -10.54 -11.46
N LYS A 145 10.13 -11.31 -10.98
CA LYS A 145 10.30 -12.71 -10.59
C LYS A 145 10.73 -13.58 -11.79
N GLN A 146 10.04 -13.47 -12.92
CA GLN A 146 10.39 -14.20 -14.14
C GLN A 146 11.79 -13.86 -14.65
N PHE A 147 12.20 -12.59 -14.56
CA PHE A 147 13.55 -12.18 -14.93
C PHE A 147 14.60 -12.80 -14.01
N HIS A 148 14.36 -12.77 -12.70
CA HIS A 148 15.26 -13.36 -11.70
C HIS A 148 15.44 -14.87 -11.90
N GLU A 149 14.35 -15.61 -12.12
CA GLU A 149 14.38 -17.05 -12.39
C GLU A 149 15.19 -17.38 -13.65
N ARG A 150 14.99 -16.63 -14.75
CA ARG A 150 15.76 -16.82 -15.99
C ARG A 150 17.24 -16.48 -15.83
N PHE A 151 17.55 -15.46 -15.05
CA PHE A 151 18.93 -15.07 -14.79
C PHE A 151 19.65 -16.15 -13.97
N GLN A 152 19.00 -16.72 -12.97
CA GLN A 152 19.56 -17.84 -12.19
C GLN A 152 19.80 -19.09 -13.04
N GLN A 153 18.87 -19.42 -13.94
CA GLN A 153 19.05 -20.54 -14.88
C GLN A 153 20.29 -20.34 -15.74
N MET A 154 20.44 -19.15 -16.34
CA MET A 154 21.62 -18.83 -17.15
C MET A 154 22.94 -18.88 -16.35
N GLN A 155 22.93 -18.48 -15.08
CA GLN A 155 24.12 -18.61 -14.23
C GLN A 155 24.48 -20.07 -13.98
N ASN A 156 23.50 -20.90 -13.65
CA ASN A 156 23.73 -22.32 -13.43
C ASN A 156 24.22 -23.02 -14.71
N ASP A 157 23.63 -22.71 -15.87
CA ASP A 157 24.04 -23.29 -17.15
C ASP A 157 25.51 -22.92 -17.48
N LEU A 158 25.93 -21.70 -17.18
CA LEU A 158 27.33 -21.26 -17.37
C LEU A 158 28.30 -21.90 -16.38
N ASP A 159 27.88 -22.10 -15.14
CA ASP A 159 28.69 -22.78 -14.12
C ASP A 159 28.88 -24.27 -14.50
N ASP A 160 27.82 -24.93 -14.96
CA ASP A 160 27.88 -26.33 -15.45
C ASP A 160 28.79 -26.45 -16.69
N GLU A 161 28.69 -25.53 -17.67
CA GLU A 161 29.59 -25.50 -18.84
C GLU A 161 31.06 -25.30 -18.44
N PHE A 162 31.33 -24.44 -17.45
CA PHE A 162 32.69 -24.21 -16.96
C PHE A 162 33.27 -25.44 -16.25
N ASP A 163 32.46 -26.13 -15.43
CA ASP A 163 32.89 -27.36 -14.75
C ASP A 163 33.15 -28.49 -15.77
N GLU A 164 32.33 -28.63 -16.81
CA GLU A 164 32.55 -29.60 -17.90
C GLU A 164 33.82 -29.33 -18.74
N GLU A 165 34.20 -28.06 -18.94
CA GLU A 165 35.45 -27.68 -19.61
C GLU A 165 36.69 -27.93 -18.75
N MET A 166 36.58 -27.82 -17.42
CA MET A 166 37.68 -28.05 -16.48
C MET A 166 37.96 -29.53 -16.18
N GLU A 167 37.00 -30.42 -16.46
CA GLU A 167 37.16 -31.88 -16.34
C GLU A 167 37.75 -32.55 -17.60
N GLN A 168 37.95 -31.81 -18.70
CA GLN A 168 38.54 -32.30 -19.97
C GLN A 168 40.04 -32.00 -20.12
#